data_AF-S7RIN7-F1
#
_entry.id   AF-S7RIN7-F1
#
_cell.length_a   1.000
_cell.length_b   1.000
_cell.length_c   1.000
_cell.angle_alpha   90.00
_cell.angle_beta   90.00
_cell.angle_gamma   90.00
#
_symmetry.space_group_name_H-M   'P 1'
#
loop_
_entity.id
_entity.type
_entity.pdbx_description
1 polymer ?
#
loop_
_entity_poly.entity_id
_entity_poly.type
_entity_poly.pdbx_seq_one_letter_code
_entity_poly.pdbx_strand_id
1 'polypeptide(L)'
;MTIPSVFDRLPDELVTEILLQYLSSHTPIPLGCDKRYMHLRAGIMLVCTRFRDVVYGDGAFWQGVTITSPGVMKAAMTRSGTRPLSVDGYLDRQDTREEQAQLLLIADEAERIRSLNLVTSRELLSLWKVELPNLEVLALEDTSGPDADDDQEFDLLKYFRSPHLKILCFEGLAYKDIKPMFTDTIQELEISEPRGDITAWRLLTDLRAMPNLRKLTVAFDMAEGAGTHTVVEYPHLESLTLKMGGFEEAEFLRYLDAPRLLEIRLNIFAEYAMTFVGMMIARRLLDRVAANQQLDTAMFHSPGARQLYMSLMAEGAPRRGIHLAFKKVEHLKSLISCLHSFFLGQYLGAVCNLILPNGKRYVDGAATRRYELFEAMCNVRHLRIEGWGSNAINSGLDYRREKEKEYRAVFPHLETLELDSVRFWQTNAKKGFIKDLIKSFKHRKAQPLKQLTVTNAIRSKEGDLSKLQNFAEKINWDGVESAGGNSSSAAV
;
A
#
# COMPACT_ATOMS: atom_id res chain seq x y z
N MET A 1 34.03 -16.52 -26.64
CA MET A 1 33.16 -17.61 -26.13
C MET A 1 32.20 -17.00 -25.13
N THR A 2 30.94 -16.80 -25.51
CA THR A 2 29.87 -16.45 -24.57
C THR A 2 29.55 -17.69 -23.76
N ILE A 3 29.60 -17.57 -22.43
CA ILE A 3 29.20 -18.64 -21.52
C ILE A 3 27.70 -18.88 -21.79
N PRO A 4 27.27 -20.13 -22.10
CA PRO A 4 25.86 -20.42 -22.33
C PRO A 4 25.05 -19.98 -21.11
N SER A 5 24.00 -19.21 -21.37
CA SER A 5 23.07 -18.82 -20.35
C SER A 5 22.45 -20.07 -19.73
N VAL A 6 22.12 -20.04 -18.43
CA VAL A 6 21.34 -21.12 -17.79
C VAL A 6 20.04 -21.37 -18.56
N PHE A 7 19.46 -20.30 -19.14
CA PHE A 7 18.26 -20.40 -19.97
C PHE A 7 18.45 -21.23 -21.24
N ASP A 8 19.65 -21.27 -21.83
CA ASP A 8 19.91 -22.03 -23.06
C ASP A 8 19.78 -23.55 -22.86
N ARG A 9 19.78 -24.02 -21.61
CA ARG A 9 19.71 -25.43 -21.23
C ARG A 9 18.35 -25.89 -20.71
N LEU A 10 17.46 -24.95 -20.40
CA LEU A 10 16.12 -25.27 -19.91
C LEU A 10 15.22 -25.68 -21.09
N PRO A 11 14.22 -26.57 -20.91
CA PRO A 11 13.13 -26.77 -21.86
C PRO A 11 12.25 -25.52 -22.01
N ASP A 12 11.57 -25.36 -23.15
CA ASP A 12 10.72 -24.19 -23.42
C ASP A 12 9.57 -24.08 -22.42
N GLU A 13 9.04 -25.20 -21.90
CA GLU A 13 8.00 -25.20 -20.88
C GLU A 13 8.45 -24.54 -19.58
N LEU A 14 9.70 -24.78 -19.16
CA LEU A 14 10.26 -24.14 -17.97
C LEU A 14 10.57 -22.66 -18.22
N VAL A 15 11.02 -22.32 -19.43
CA VAL A 15 11.23 -20.92 -19.81
C VAL A 15 9.90 -20.17 -19.78
N THR A 16 8.83 -20.74 -20.35
CA THR A 16 7.47 -20.18 -20.29
C THR A 16 7.04 -19.91 -18.86
N GLU A 17 7.14 -20.91 -17.97
CA GLU A 17 6.75 -20.76 -16.57
C GLU A 17 7.54 -19.67 -15.85
N ILE A 18 8.87 -19.62 -16.04
CA ILE A 18 9.71 -18.59 -15.44
C ILE A 18 9.32 -17.19 -15.95
N LEU A 19 9.08 -17.04 -17.25
CA LEU A 19 8.71 -15.76 -17.84
C LEU A 19 7.30 -15.31 -17.41
N LEU A 20 6.35 -16.24 -17.29
CA LEU A 20 5.02 -15.95 -16.76
C LEU A 20 5.08 -15.53 -15.30
N GLN A 21 5.85 -16.24 -14.46
CA GLN A 21 6.07 -15.85 -13.07
C GLN A 21 6.74 -14.48 -12.96
N TYR A 22 7.73 -14.20 -13.81
CA TYR A 22 8.37 -12.89 -13.88
C TYR A 22 7.36 -11.80 -14.22
N LEU A 23 6.49 -12.02 -15.21
CA LEU A 23 5.43 -11.07 -15.53
C LEU A 23 4.49 -10.88 -14.33
N SER A 24 3.96 -11.97 -13.76
CA SER A 24 3.05 -11.91 -12.61
C SER A 24 3.65 -11.25 -11.37
N SER A 25 4.96 -11.38 -11.12
CA SER A 25 5.60 -10.75 -9.97
C SER A 25 5.87 -9.25 -10.16
N HIS A 26 5.99 -8.79 -11.41
CA HIS A 26 6.27 -7.38 -11.75
C HIS A 26 5.04 -6.61 -12.20
N THR A 27 3.98 -7.33 -12.57
CA THR A 27 2.60 -6.85 -12.65
C THR A 27 1.79 -7.62 -11.62
N PRO A 28 2.05 -7.44 -10.30
CA PRO A 28 1.00 -7.79 -9.35
C PRO A 28 -0.26 -7.08 -9.86
N ILE A 29 -1.43 -7.66 -9.65
CA ILE A 29 -2.68 -6.98 -9.97
C ILE A 29 -2.99 -6.11 -8.74
N PRO A 30 -2.51 -4.86 -8.56
CA PRO A 30 -3.34 -3.86 -7.96
C PRO A 30 -4.22 -3.33 -9.10
N LEU A 31 -5.51 -3.41 -8.86
CA LEU A 31 -6.56 -2.77 -9.63
C LEU A 31 -6.08 -1.33 -10.01
N GLY A 32 -5.90 -1.11 -11.31
CA GLY A 32 -5.29 0.09 -11.90
C GLY A 32 -4.67 -0.21 -13.27
N CYS A 33 -4.83 0.69 -14.25
CA CYS A 33 -4.33 0.49 -15.62
C CYS A 33 -2.80 0.33 -15.66
N ASP A 34 -2.30 -0.90 -15.79
CA ASP A 34 -0.87 -1.15 -15.79
C ASP A 34 -0.29 -1.27 -17.20
N LYS A 35 0.10 -0.13 -17.77
CA LYS A 35 0.90 -0.08 -19.02
C LYS A 35 2.19 -0.92 -18.93
N ARG A 36 2.64 -1.32 -17.73
CA ARG A 36 3.86 -2.12 -17.55
C ARG A 36 3.74 -3.52 -18.15
N TYR A 37 2.57 -4.15 -18.24
CA TYR A 37 2.47 -5.51 -18.78
C TYR A 37 2.95 -5.59 -20.24
N MET A 38 2.47 -4.66 -21.08
CA MET A 38 2.90 -4.59 -22.48
C MET A 38 4.40 -4.27 -22.60
N HIS A 39 4.91 -3.33 -21.79
CA HIS A 39 6.33 -2.96 -21.80
C HIS A 39 7.24 -4.10 -21.32
N LEU A 40 6.84 -4.83 -20.28
CA LEU A 40 7.58 -5.99 -19.77
C LEU A 40 7.58 -7.13 -20.79
N ARG A 41 6.43 -7.44 -21.40
CA ARG A 41 6.34 -8.43 -22.48
C ARG A 41 7.23 -8.05 -23.67
N ALA A 42 7.18 -6.79 -24.10
CA ALA A 42 8.07 -6.29 -25.15
C ALA A 42 9.55 -6.40 -24.75
N GLY A 43 9.87 -6.06 -23.50
CA GLY A 43 11.21 -6.23 -22.93
C GLY A 43 11.71 -7.66 -23.00
N ILE A 44 10.88 -8.65 -22.62
CA ILE A 44 11.19 -10.08 -22.70
C ILE A 44 11.48 -10.51 -24.15
N MET A 45 10.64 -10.09 -25.10
CA MET A 45 10.83 -10.40 -26.52
C MET A 45 12.11 -9.79 -27.11
N LEU A 46 12.66 -8.74 -26.49
CA LEU A 46 13.91 -8.10 -26.92
C LEU A 46 15.16 -8.72 -26.29
N VAL A 47 15.03 -9.62 -25.30
CA VAL A 47 16.18 -10.26 -24.64
C VAL A 47 16.93 -11.18 -25.61
N CYS A 48 16.22 -12.11 -26.26
CA CYS A 48 16.79 -13.00 -27.26
C CYS A 48 15.71 -13.58 -28.19
N THR A 49 16.12 -14.17 -29.32
CA THR A 49 15.20 -14.77 -30.28
C THR A 49 14.39 -15.90 -29.68
N ARG A 50 14.99 -16.72 -28.80
CA ARG A 50 14.29 -17.83 -28.16
C ARG A 50 13.14 -17.35 -27.26
N PHE A 51 13.36 -16.33 -26.42
CA PHE A 51 12.30 -15.79 -25.57
C PHE A 51 11.17 -15.19 -26.41
N ARG A 52 11.53 -14.50 -27.50
CA ARG A 52 10.56 -14.02 -28.47
C ARG A 52 9.73 -15.17 -29.04
N ASP A 53 10.37 -16.24 -29.51
CA ASP A 53 9.69 -17.38 -30.13
C ASP A 53 8.78 -18.11 -29.13
N VAL A 54 9.21 -18.28 -27.87
CA VAL A 54 8.40 -18.79 -26.75
C VAL A 54 7.16 -17.90 -26.52
N VAL A 55 7.36 -16.59 -26.43
CA VAL A 55 6.26 -15.63 -26.21
C VAL A 55 5.26 -15.63 -27.38
N TYR A 56 5.74 -15.77 -28.63
CA TYR A 56 4.85 -15.87 -29.79
C TYR A 56 4.14 -17.23 -29.87
N GLY A 57 4.77 -18.30 -29.40
CA GLY A 57 4.25 -19.66 -29.47
C GLY A 57 3.19 -20.00 -28.43
N ASP A 58 3.20 -19.35 -27.26
CA ASP A 58 2.23 -19.63 -26.18
C ASP A 58 1.21 -18.50 -26.02
N GLY A 59 -0.07 -18.86 -26.20
CA GLY A 59 -1.21 -17.96 -25.99
C GLY A 59 -1.34 -17.39 -24.56
N ALA A 60 -0.67 -17.98 -23.56
CA ALA A 60 -0.62 -17.47 -22.18
C ALA A 60 -0.16 -16.01 -22.12
N PHE A 61 0.87 -15.66 -22.89
CA PHE A 61 1.44 -14.30 -22.93
C PHE A 61 0.53 -13.25 -23.59
N TRP A 62 -0.57 -13.70 -24.20
CA TRP A 62 -1.51 -12.87 -24.95
C TRP A 62 -2.90 -12.79 -24.28
N GLN A 63 -3.10 -13.42 -23.11
CA GLN A 63 -4.35 -13.31 -22.34
C GLN A 63 -4.60 -11.89 -21.80
N GLY A 64 -3.53 -11.15 -21.49
CA GLY A 64 -3.57 -9.73 -21.14
C GLY A 64 -3.60 -8.85 -22.39
N VAL A 65 -4.76 -8.24 -22.64
CA VAL A 65 -5.02 -7.38 -23.80
C VAL A 65 -5.13 -5.93 -23.35
N THR A 66 -4.07 -5.16 -23.58
CA THR A 66 -4.07 -3.72 -23.31
C THR A 66 -4.73 -2.95 -24.47
N ILE A 67 -5.68 -2.08 -24.14
CA ILE A 67 -6.39 -1.21 -25.09
C ILE A 67 -5.40 -0.22 -25.69
N THR A 68 -5.13 -0.44 -26.97
CA THR A 68 -4.19 0.32 -27.80
C THR A 68 -4.80 0.41 -29.19
N SER A 69 -4.04 0.36 -30.29
CA SER A 69 -4.66 0.33 -31.62
C SER A 69 -5.50 -0.94 -31.85
N PRO A 70 -6.64 -0.88 -32.57
CA PRO A 70 -7.48 -2.04 -32.89
C PRO A 70 -6.72 -3.22 -33.49
N GLY A 71 -5.74 -2.96 -34.36
CA GLY A 71 -4.92 -4.00 -34.99
C GLY A 71 -4.05 -4.78 -34.00
N VAL A 72 -3.48 -4.10 -32.99
CA VAL A 72 -2.68 -4.73 -31.94
C VAL A 72 -3.57 -5.56 -31.01
N MET A 73 -4.73 -5.04 -30.62
CA MET A 73 -5.71 -5.75 -29.81
C MET A 73 -6.18 -7.03 -30.50
N LYS A 74 -6.63 -6.93 -31.76
CA LYS A 74 -7.07 -8.08 -32.56
C LYS A 74 -5.97 -9.13 -32.69
N ALA A 75 -4.73 -8.72 -32.91
CA ALA A 75 -3.60 -9.65 -32.98
C ALA A 75 -3.34 -10.36 -31.65
N ALA A 76 -3.45 -9.66 -30.52
CA ALA A 76 -3.33 -10.26 -29.18
C ALA A 76 -4.47 -11.24 -28.88
N MET A 77 -5.72 -10.82 -29.10
CA MET A 77 -6.92 -11.66 -28.94
C MET A 77 -6.84 -12.92 -29.81
N THR A 78 -6.41 -12.80 -31.07
CA THR A 78 -6.21 -13.96 -31.97
C THR A 78 -5.13 -14.91 -31.44
N ARG A 79 -3.98 -14.39 -30.99
CA ARG A 79 -2.87 -15.22 -30.48
C ARG A 79 -3.19 -15.91 -29.16
N SER A 80 -4.05 -15.31 -28.34
CA SER A 80 -4.52 -15.94 -27.11
C SER A 80 -5.38 -17.18 -27.34
N GLY A 81 -5.88 -17.40 -28.56
CA GLY A 81 -6.67 -18.57 -28.94
C GLY A 81 -8.05 -18.55 -28.29
N THR A 82 -8.44 -19.62 -27.61
CA THR A 82 -9.71 -19.74 -26.87
C THR A 82 -9.58 -19.44 -25.38
N ARG A 83 -8.40 -18.98 -24.95
CA ARG A 83 -8.12 -18.76 -23.53
C ARG A 83 -8.93 -17.58 -22.99
N PRO A 84 -9.20 -17.55 -21.67
CA PRO A 84 -9.80 -16.40 -21.02
C PRO A 84 -8.96 -15.13 -21.18
N LEU A 85 -9.65 -13.99 -21.26
CA LEU A 85 -9.04 -12.68 -21.47
C LEU A 85 -9.15 -11.79 -20.23
N SER A 86 -8.10 -11.01 -20.02
CA SER A 86 -8.09 -9.83 -19.15
C SER A 86 -7.82 -8.62 -20.03
N VAL A 87 -8.74 -7.66 -20.02
CA VAL A 87 -8.68 -6.46 -20.86
C VAL A 87 -8.45 -5.25 -19.97
N ASP A 88 -7.44 -4.44 -20.27
CA ASP A 88 -7.08 -3.26 -19.49
C ASP A 88 -6.79 -2.04 -20.38
N GLY A 89 -7.17 -0.83 -19.98
CA GLY A 89 -6.68 0.40 -20.61
C GLY A 89 -7.68 1.55 -20.66
N TYR A 90 -7.42 2.49 -21.57
CA TYR A 90 -8.11 3.78 -21.65
C TYR A 90 -8.98 3.87 -22.91
N LEU A 91 -10.24 4.23 -22.72
CA LEU A 91 -11.24 4.58 -23.73
C LEU A 91 -11.77 5.98 -23.41
N ASP A 92 -10.89 6.98 -23.54
CA ASP A 92 -11.21 8.40 -23.27
C ASP A 92 -10.38 9.36 -24.15
N ARG A 93 -10.12 8.93 -25.38
CA ARG A 93 -9.46 9.70 -26.41
C ARG A 93 -10.51 10.42 -27.23
N GLN A 94 -10.23 11.65 -27.65
CA GLN A 94 -11.17 12.46 -28.45
C GLN A 94 -11.53 11.87 -29.84
N ASP A 95 -11.02 10.69 -30.22
CA ASP A 95 -11.33 10.00 -31.48
C ASP A 95 -12.35 8.87 -31.27
N THR A 96 -13.62 9.26 -31.28
CA THR A 96 -14.77 8.36 -31.12
C THR A 96 -14.80 7.16 -32.08
N ARG A 97 -14.18 7.23 -33.26
CA ARG A 97 -14.22 6.12 -34.23
C ARG A 97 -13.27 4.99 -33.87
N GLU A 98 -12.05 5.32 -33.46
CA GLU A 98 -11.07 4.31 -33.05
C GLU A 98 -11.58 3.59 -31.79
N GLU A 99 -12.16 4.33 -30.86
CA GLU A 99 -12.70 3.80 -29.60
C GLU A 99 -13.92 2.91 -29.81
N GLN A 100 -14.84 3.30 -30.70
CA GLN A 100 -15.94 2.43 -31.10
C GLN A 100 -15.42 1.13 -31.71
N ALA A 101 -14.38 1.18 -32.54
CA ALA A 101 -13.76 -0.03 -33.08
C ALA A 101 -13.09 -0.89 -32.00
N GLN A 102 -12.43 -0.28 -31.01
CA GLN A 102 -11.86 -0.98 -29.85
C GLN A 102 -12.95 -1.64 -29.01
N LEU A 103 -14.04 -0.92 -28.70
CA LEU A 103 -15.20 -1.42 -27.97
C LEU A 103 -15.84 -2.61 -28.67
N LEU A 104 -16.03 -2.54 -30.00
CA LEU A 104 -16.56 -3.64 -30.79
C LEU A 104 -15.66 -4.88 -30.71
N LEU A 105 -14.33 -4.72 -30.79
CA LEU A 105 -13.40 -5.84 -30.64
C LEU A 105 -13.47 -6.49 -29.26
N ILE A 106 -13.66 -5.69 -28.20
CA ILE A 106 -13.83 -6.22 -26.85
C ILE A 106 -15.18 -6.95 -26.73
N ALA A 107 -16.24 -6.37 -27.29
CA ALA A 107 -17.58 -6.95 -27.30
C ALA A 107 -17.66 -8.27 -28.07
N ASP A 108 -16.92 -8.41 -29.18
CA ASP A 108 -16.81 -9.65 -29.96
C ASP A 108 -16.21 -10.80 -29.15
N GLU A 109 -15.44 -10.49 -28.09
CA GLU A 109 -14.77 -11.46 -27.22
C GLU A 109 -15.46 -11.61 -25.85
N ALA A 110 -16.70 -11.12 -25.71
CA ALA A 110 -17.43 -11.03 -24.45
C ALA A 110 -17.47 -12.33 -23.63
N GLU A 111 -17.65 -13.49 -24.26
CA GLU A 111 -17.71 -14.78 -23.58
C GLU A 111 -16.38 -15.19 -22.93
N ARG A 112 -15.26 -14.64 -23.41
CA ARG A 112 -13.92 -15.00 -22.94
C ARG A 112 -13.38 -14.04 -21.89
N ILE A 113 -13.98 -12.86 -21.76
CA ILE A 113 -13.53 -11.83 -20.82
C ILE A 113 -13.90 -12.24 -19.40
N ARG A 114 -12.87 -12.39 -18.56
CA ARG A 114 -13.00 -12.65 -17.13
C ARG A 114 -12.61 -11.45 -16.28
N SER A 115 -11.80 -10.55 -16.82
CA SER A 115 -11.36 -9.36 -16.13
C SER A 115 -11.41 -8.17 -17.09
N LEU A 116 -12.05 -7.10 -16.64
CA LEU A 116 -12.17 -5.87 -17.40
C LEU A 116 -11.79 -4.69 -16.50
N ASN A 117 -10.77 -3.95 -16.90
CA ASN A 117 -10.28 -2.75 -16.22
C ASN A 117 -10.24 -1.57 -17.19
N LEU A 118 -11.22 -0.68 -17.11
CA LEU A 118 -11.38 0.41 -18.06
C LEU A 118 -11.35 1.77 -17.38
N VAL A 119 -10.58 2.67 -17.96
CA VAL A 119 -10.73 4.11 -17.74
C VAL A 119 -11.51 4.66 -18.93
N THR A 120 -12.73 5.14 -18.72
CA THR A 120 -13.64 5.49 -19.81
C THR A 120 -14.55 6.66 -19.46
N SER A 121 -15.04 7.36 -20.48
CA SER A 121 -16.12 8.34 -20.30
C SER A 121 -17.48 7.65 -20.19
N ARG A 122 -18.48 8.35 -19.63
CA ARG A 122 -19.86 7.88 -19.52
C ARG A 122 -20.52 7.69 -20.89
N GLU A 123 -20.22 8.55 -21.85
CA GLU A 123 -20.74 8.47 -23.22
C GLU A 123 -20.32 7.14 -23.87
N LEU A 124 -19.05 6.78 -23.76
CA LEU A 124 -18.53 5.54 -24.32
C LEU A 124 -19.06 4.32 -23.57
N LEU A 125 -19.16 4.39 -22.25
CA LEU A 125 -19.78 3.33 -21.45
C LEU A 125 -21.25 3.11 -21.85
N SER A 126 -21.97 4.18 -22.20
CA SER A 126 -23.36 4.09 -22.67
C SER A 126 -23.52 3.38 -24.01
N LEU A 127 -22.45 3.30 -24.83
CA LEU A 127 -22.44 2.54 -26.08
C LEU A 127 -22.29 1.03 -25.85
N TRP A 128 -21.93 0.61 -24.64
CA TRP A 128 -21.84 -0.81 -24.30
C TRP A 128 -23.22 -1.46 -24.28
N LYS A 129 -23.40 -2.54 -25.07
CA LYS A 129 -24.69 -3.26 -25.22
C LYS A 129 -24.58 -4.79 -25.14
N VAL A 130 -23.40 -5.32 -24.80
CA VAL A 130 -23.12 -6.76 -24.82
C VAL A 130 -22.88 -7.27 -23.41
N GLU A 131 -23.54 -8.37 -23.03
CA GLU A 131 -23.35 -8.95 -21.69
C GLU A 131 -22.00 -9.66 -21.58
N LEU A 132 -21.40 -9.63 -20.38
CA LEU A 132 -20.15 -10.32 -20.06
C LEU A 132 -20.42 -11.49 -19.11
N PRO A 133 -20.92 -12.64 -19.62
CA PRO A 133 -21.46 -13.70 -18.76
C PRO A 133 -20.41 -14.31 -17.82
N ASN A 134 -19.13 -14.33 -18.21
CA ASN A 134 -18.04 -14.95 -17.46
C ASN A 134 -17.16 -13.95 -16.69
N LEU A 135 -17.64 -12.71 -16.49
CA LEU A 135 -16.87 -11.67 -15.80
C LEU A 135 -16.66 -12.00 -14.32
N GLU A 136 -15.40 -12.05 -13.89
CA GLU A 136 -15.01 -12.28 -12.50
C GLU A 136 -14.51 -10.99 -11.82
N VAL A 137 -13.92 -10.07 -12.59
CA VAL A 137 -13.33 -8.81 -12.10
C VAL A 137 -13.78 -7.64 -12.97
N LEU A 138 -14.37 -6.63 -12.35
CA LEU A 138 -14.73 -5.37 -12.99
C LEU A 138 -14.07 -4.20 -12.25
N ALA A 139 -13.25 -3.45 -12.97
CA ALA A 139 -12.69 -2.18 -12.53
C ALA A 139 -13.06 -1.09 -13.54
N LEU A 140 -13.71 -0.02 -13.08
CA LEU A 140 -14.11 1.10 -13.93
C LEU A 140 -13.73 2.43 -13.26
N GLU A 141 -13.04 3.28 -14.02
CA GLU A 141 -12.72 4.67 -13.66
C GLU A 141 -13.43 5.60 -14.66
N ASP A 142 -14.28 6.49 -14.15
CA ASP A 142 -15.03 7.46 -14.95
C ASP A 142 -14.24 8.77 -15.08
N THR A 143 -14.00 9.19 -16.32
CA THR A 143 -13.27 10.42 -16.64
C THR A 143 -14.17 11.65 -16.86
N SER A 144 -15.49 11.49 -16.80
CA SER A 144 -16.48 12.55 -17.14
C SER A 144 -16.45 13.76 -16.20
N GLY A 145 -15.68 13.69 -15.11
CA GLY A 145 -15.52 14.76 -14.12
C GLY A 145 -16.71 14.92 -13.18
N PRO A 146 -16.59 15.77 -12.15
CA PRO A 146 -17.60 15.94 -11.10
C PRO A 146 -18.87 16.67 -11.56
N ASP A 147 -18.79 17.46 -12.65
CA ASP A 147 -19.90 18.26 -13.16
C ASP A 147 -20.85 17.47 -14.10
N ALA A 148 -20.59 16.17 -14.31
CA ALA A 148 -21.42 15.34 -15.16
C ALA A 148 -22.82 15.16 -14.54
N ASP A 149 -23.85 15.58 -15.29
CA ASP A 149 -25.25 15.58 -14.87
C ASP A 149 -25.69 14.16 -14.45
N ASP A 150 -25.99 13.99 -13.16
CA ASP A 150 -26.41 12.71 -12.59
C ASP A 150 -27.85 12.36 -12.99
N ASP A 151 -28.67 13.32 -13.43
CA ASP A 151 -30.11 13.13 -13.65
C ASP A 151 -30.43 12.32 -14.92
N GLN A 152 -29.47 12.11 -15.81
CA GLN A 152 -29.63 11.18 -16.94
C GLN A 152 -29.38 9.73 -16.50
N GLU A 153 -30.36 9.16 -15.81
CA GLU A 153 -30.36 7.76 -15.36
C GLU A 153 -30.25 6.79 -16.53
N PHE A 154 -29.11 6.10 -16.59
CA PHE A 154 -28.94 4.92 -17.41
C PHE A 154 -28.40 3.82 -16.51
N ASP A 155 -29.04 2.64 -16.55
CA ASP A 155 -28.53 1.38 -16.00
C ASP A 155 -27.29 0.95 -16.81
N LEU A 156 -26.24 1.78 -16.78
CA LEU A 156 -25.01 1.67 -17.57
C LEU A 156 -24.30 0.36 -17.26
N LEU A 157 -24.38 -0.06 -15.99
CA LEU A 157 -23.63 -1.21 -15.51
C LEU A 157 -24.35 -2.55 -15.71
N LYS A 158 -25.60 -2.58 -16.19
CA LYS A 158 -26.36 -3.83 -16.34
C LYS A 158 -25.68 -4.90 -17.17
N TYR A 159 -24.93 -4.49 -18.20
CA TYR A 159 -24.25 -5.40 -19.12
C TYR A 159 -23.01 -6.05 -18.50
N PHE A 160 -22.50 -5.51 -17.39
CA PHE A 160 -21.36 -6.05 -16.66
C PHE A 160 -21.79 -6.97 -15.50
N ARG A 161 -23.10 -7.16 -15.30
CA ARG A 161 -23.60 -8.12 -14.31
C ARG A 161 -23.22 -9.53 -14.75
N SER A 162 -22.58 -10.28 -13.86
CA SER A 162 -22.22 -11.67 -14.08
C SER A 162 -22.44 -12.46 -12.79
N PRO A 163 -22.92 -13.72 -12.88
CA PRO A 163 -23.00 -14.62 -11.73
C PRO A 163 -21.62 -15.05 -11.20
N HIS A 164 -20.53 -14.73 -11.91
CA HIS A 164 -19.16 -15.07 -11.53
C HIS A 164 -18.39 -13.89 -10.94
N LEU A 165 -19.01 -12.71 -10.86
CA LEU A 165 -18.37 -11.48 -10.43
C LEU A 165 -17.97 -11.58 -8.95
N LYS A 166 -16.69 -11.32 -8.67
CA LYS A 166 -16.09 -11.42 -7.32
C LYS A 166 -15.43 -10.12 -6.87
N ILE A 167 -14.93 -9.32 -7.81
CA ILE A 167 -14.15 -8.12 -7.51
C ILE A 167 -14.77 -6.94 -8.25
N LEU A 168 -15.09 -5.89 -7.48
CA LEU A 168 -15.62 -4.62 -7.97
C LEU A 168 -14.70 -3.48 -7.55
N CYS A 169 -14.28 -2.66 -8.51
CA CYS A 169 -13.51 -1.45 -8.25
C CYS A 169 -14.10 -0.30 -9.06
N PHE A 170 -14.54 0.74 -8.37
CA PHE A 170 -15.20 1.87 -9.00
C PHE A 170 -14.57 3.17 -8.55
N GLU A 171 -14.23 4.01 -9.51
CA GLU A 171 -13.69 5.36 -9.29
C GLU A 171 -14.50 6.39 -10.09
N GLY A 172 -14.97 7.45 -9.44
CA GLY A 172 -15.69 8.55 -10.09
C GLY A 172 -17.13 8.25 -10.56
N LEU A 173 -17.62 7.02 -10.38
CA LEU A 173 -18.97 6.61 -10.81
C LEU A 173 -20.07 7.03 -9.82
N ALA A 174 -21.27 7.27 -10.32
CA ALA A 174 -22.42 7.58 -9.48
C ALA A 174 -22.83 6.38 -8.61
N TYR A 175 -23.07 6.62 -7.31
CA TYR A 175 -23.38 5.55 -6.36
C TYR A 175 -24.63 4.73 -6.74
N LYS A 176 -25.61 5.40 -7.34
CA LYS A 176 -26.86 4.76 -7.79
C LYS A 176 -26.64 3.74 -8.91
N ASP A 177 -25.60 3.91 -9.73
CA ASP A 177 -25.29 3.02 -10.84
C ASP A 177 -24.47 1.81 -10.37
N ILE A 178 -23.59 1.98 -9.37
CA ILE A 178 -22.78 0.90 -8.81
C ILE A 178 -23.55 0.02 -7.84
N LYS A 179 -24.52 0.57 -7.09
CA LYS A 179 -25.29 -0.17 -6.07
C LYS A 179 -25.94 -1.46 -6.60
N PRO A 180 -26.59 -1.48 -7.79
CA PRO A 180 -27.15 -2.70 -8.37
C PRO A 180 -26.15 -3.82 -8.64
N MET A 181 -24.84 -3.55 -8.60
CA MET A 181 -23.78 -4.54 -8.77
C MET A 181 -23.44 -5.29 -7.48
N PHE A 182 -23.98 -4.87 -6.34
CA PHE A 182 -23.72 -5.50 -5.04
C PHE A 182 -24.49 -6.81 -4.94
N THR A 183 -23.78 -7.93 -5.06
CA THR A 183 -24.33 -9.29 -5.03
C THR A 183 -23.61 -10.16 -4.00
N ASP A 184 -24.19 -11.30 -3.66
CA ASP A 184 -23.62 -12.22 -2.69
C ASP A 184 -22.31 -12.88 -3.17
N THR A 185 -22.02 -12.84 -4.46
CA THR A 185 -20.79 -13.37 -5.06
C THR A 185 -19.57 -12.47 -4.84
N ILE A 186 -19.77 -11.20 -4.49
CA ILE A 186 -18.68 -10.22 -4.32
C ILE A 186 -17.86 -10.54 -3.06
N GLN A 187 -16.54 -10.57 -3.25
CA GLN A 187 -15.54 -10.82 -2.23
C GLN A 187 -14.63 -9.60 -2.00
N GLU A 188 -14.42 -8.76 -3.01
CA GLU A 188 -13.64 -7.55 -2.88
C GLU A 188 -14.40 -6.36 -3.48
N LEU A 189 -14.50 -5.29 -2.71
CA LEU A 189 -15.12 -4.04 -3.12
C LEU A 189 -14.19 -2.86 -2.84
N GLU A 190 -13.99 -2.04 -3.86
CA GLU A 190 -13.28 -0.77 -3.78
C GLU A 190 -14.14 0.33 -4.41
N ILE A 191 -14.40 1.39 -3.62
CA ILE A 191 -15.15 2.55 -4.07
C ILE A 191 -14.32 3.79 -3.73
N SER A 192 -13.98 4.55 -4.76
CA SER A 192 -13.18 5.77 -4.70
C SER A 192 -13.96 6.92 -5.31
N GLU A 193 -14.07 8.02 -4.57
CA GLU A 193 -14.70 9.27 -5.03
C GLU A 193 -16.01 9.08 -5.83
N PRO A 194 -16.98 8.29 -5.33
CA PRO A 194 -18.24 8.09 -6.03
C PRO A 194 -19.03 9.40 -6.06
N ARG A 195 -19.81 9.59 -7.14
CA ARG A 195 -20.72 10.73 -7.24
C ARG A 195 -22.00 10.49 -6.44
N GLY A 196 -22.50 11.57 -5.83
CA GLY A 196 -23.69 11.60 -5.00
C GLY A 196 -23.43 11.41 -3.50
N ASP A 197 -24.39 11.82 -2.69
CA ASP A 197 -24.28 11.77 -1.24
C ASP A 197 -24.50 10.36 -0.70
N ILE A 198 -23.45 9.79 -0.11
CA ILE A 198 -23.46 8.48 0.54
C ILE A 198 -23.22 8.66 2.02
N THR A 199 -24.24 8.34 2.83
CA THR A 199 -24.10 8.31 4.28
C THR A 199 -23.51 6.98 4.74
N ALA A 200 -22.84 6.98 5.89
CA ALA A 200 -22.29 5.77 6.52
C ALA A 200 -23.32 4.64 6.64
N TRP A 201 -24.54 4.99 7.08
CA TRP A 201 -25.64 4.05 7.25
C TRP A 201 -26.13 3.47 5.92
N ARG A 202 -26.27 4.31 4.88
CA ARG A 202 -26.69 3.87 3.54
C ARG A 202 -25.71 2.84 3.00
N LEU A 203 -24.40 3.13 3.08
CA LEU A 203 -23.37 2.20 2.66
C LEU A 203 -23.46 0.89 3.44
N LEU A 204 -23.48 0.92 4.77
CA LEU A 204 -23.58 -0.29 5.60
C LEU A 204 -24.82 -1.13 5.31
N THR A 205 -25.95 -0.50 4.96
CA THR A 205 -27.18 -1.20 4.60
C THR A 205 -27.03 -1.90 3.25
N ASP A 206 -26.49 -1.21 2.26
CA ASP A 206 -26.31 -1.74 0.91
C ASP A 206 -25.25 -2.86 0.88
N LEU A 207 -24.19 -2.73 1.69
CA LEU A 207 -23.16 -3.75 1.85
C LEU A 207 -23.69 -5.09 2.41
N ARG A 208 -24.89 -5.14 3.02
CA ARG A 208 -25.52 -6.40 3.47
C ARG A 208 -25.82 -7.36 2.30
N ALA A 209 -25.90 -6.84 1.08
CA ALA A 209 -26.05 -7.67 -0.12
C ALA A 209 -24.79 -8.52 -0.42
N MET A 210 -23.66 -8.26 0.25
CA MET A 210 -22.37 -8.91 0.02
C MET A 210 -21.87 -9.65 1.28
N PRO A 211 -22.55 -10.72 1.73
CA PRO A 211 -22.15 -11.47 2.93
C PRO A 211 -20.77 -12.13 2.82
N ASN A 212 -20.28 -12.40 1.61
CA ASN A 212 -18.98 -13.03 1.35
C ASN A 212 -17.82 -12.03 1.21
N LEU A 213 -18.04 -10.75 1.56
CA LEU A 213 -17.03 -9.71 1.44
C LEU A 213 -15.82 -9.98 2.35
N ARG A 214 -14.64 -10.06 1.74
CA ARG A 214 -13.33 -10.29 2.38
C ARG A 214 -12.46 -9.04 2.40
N LYS A 215 -12.59 -8.17 1.42
CA LYS A 215 -11.85 -6.90 1.34
C LYS A 215 -12.78 -5.74 1.03
N LEU A 216 -12.66 -4.67 1.80
CA LEU A 216 -13.42 -3.44 1.61
C LEU A 216 -12.48 -2.24 1.60
N THR A 217 -12.47 -1.49 0.51
CA THR A 217 -11.81 -0.19 0.38
C THR A 217 -12.85 0.91 0.16
N VAL A 218 -12.87 1.89 1.06
CA VAL A 218 -13.74 3.07 1.00
C VAL A 218 -12.85 4.31 0.99
N ALA A 219 -12.73 4.95 -0.16
CA ALA A 219 -11.80 6.05 -0.40
C ALA A 219 -12.54 7.36 -0.77
N PHE A 220 -13.57 7.70 -0.03
CA PHE A 220 -14.34 8.94 -0.18
C PHE A 220 -14.83 9.46 1.16
N ASP A 221 -15.25 10.73 1.19
CA ASP A 221 -15.83 11.35 2.38
C ASP A 221 -17.35 11.10 2.37
N MET A 222 -17.89 10.65 3.50
CA MET A 222 -19.30 10.29 3.65
C MET A 222 -20.14 11.52 4.00
N ALA A 223 -21.36 11.57 3.47
CA ALA A 223 -22.31 12.62 3.78
C ALA A 223 -22.92 12.44 5.19
N GLU A 224 -23.27 13.57 5.82
CA GLU A 224 -24.00 13.58 7.08
C GLU A 224 -25.39 12.95 6.89
N GLY A 225 -25.82 12.12 7.83
CA GLY A 225 -27.14 11.52 7.77
C GLY A 225 -27.59 10.84 9.05
N ALA A 226 -28.89 10.91 9.31
CA ALA A 226 -29.52 10.17 10.40
C ALA A 226 -29.69 8.70 9.99
N GLY A 227 -29.09 7.79 10.78
CA GLY A 227 -29.13 6.34 10.54
C GLY A 227 -29.62 5.56 11.75
N THR A 228 -30.11 4.35 11.52
CA THR A 228 -30.40 3.43 12.63
C THR A 228 -29.11 2.87 13.21
N HIS A 229 -29.07 2.69 14.52
CA HIS A 229 -27.83 2.46 15.27
C HIS A 229 -27.49 0.96 15.39
N THR A 230 -27.75 0.17 14.34
CA THR A 230 -27.55 -1.29 14.39
C THR A 230 -26.17 -1.68 13.88
N VAL A 231 -25.45 -2.48 14.66
CA VAL A 231 -24.17 -3.07 14.25
C VAL A 231 -24.44 -4.07 13.11
N VAL A 232 -23.65 -3.99 12.05
CA VAL A 232 -23.69 -4.88 10.89
C VAL A 232 -22.46 -5.78 10.92
N GLU A 233 -22.70 -7.09 10.91
CA GLU A 233 -21.64 -8.10 10.96
C GLU A 233 -21.18 -8.49 9.55
N TYR A 234 -19.86 -8.53 9.37
CA TYR A 234 -19.19 -9.02 8.17
C TYR A 234 -18.24 -10.17 8.58
N PRO A 235 -18.76 -11.42 8.64
CA PRO A 235 -18.04 -12.54 9.25
C PRO A 235 -16.79 -12.96 8.47
N HIS A 236 -16.70 -12.59 7.19
CA HIS A 236 -15.61 -12.94 6.29
C HIS A 236 -14.64 -11.79 6.00
N LEU A 237 -14.88 -10.58 6.54
CA LEU A 237 -14.05 -9.41 6.25
C LEU A 237 -12.66 -9.56 6.88
N GLU A 238 -11.64 -9.63 6.03
CA GLU A 238 -10.24 -9.81 6.38
C GLU A 238 -9.43 -8.51 6.24
N SER A 239 -9.80 -7.62 5.31
CA SER A 239 -9.08 -6.36 5.07
C SER A 239 -10.05 -5.18 4.93
N LEU A 240 -9.76 -4.11 5.66
CA LEU A 240 -10.51 -2.85 5.63
C LEU A 240 -9.56 -1.69 5.35
N THR A 241 -9.80 -0.95 4.27
CA THR A 241 -9.16 0.33 3.99
C THR A 241 -10.20 1.45 4.01
N LEU A 242 -9.95 2.50 4.79
CA LEU A 242 -10.88 3.62 4.94
C LEU A 242 -10.14 4.96 4.88
N LYS A 243 -10.61 5.87 4.03
CA LYS A 243 -10.34 7.30 4.14
C LYS A 243 -11.16 7.85 5.30
N MET A 244 -10.52 8.52 6.27
CA MET A 244 -11.19 9.11 7.43
C MET A 244 -10.96 10.63 7.42
N GLY A 245 -11.98 11.35 6.95
CA GLY A 245 -11.97 12.81 6.79
C GLY A 245 -12.73 13.55 7.89
N GLY A 246 -13.75 12.92 8.47
CA GLY A 246 -14.72 13.53 9.38
C GLY A 246 -15.30 12.56 10.41
N PHE A 247 -16.50 12.88 10.90
CA PHE A 247 -17.21 12.10 11.92
C PHE A 247 -17.91 10.89 11.30
N GLU A 248 -18.36 11.04 10.07
CA GLU A 248 -19.21 10.11 9.34
C GLU A 248 -18.48 8.81 9.03
N GLU A 249 -17.19 8.86 8.69
CA GLU A 249 -16.40 7.63 8.52
C GLU A 249 -16.07 6.96 9.85
N ALA A 250 -15.97 7.72 10.95
CA ALA A 250 -15.87 7.12 12.27
C ALA A 250 -17.18 6.42 12.66
N GLU A 251 -18.32 7.03 12.36
CA GLU A 251 -19.65 6.41 12.51
C GLU A 251 -19.77 5.11 11.71
N PHE A 252 -19.25 5.06 10.48
CA PHE A 252 -19.15 3.82 9.71
C PHE A 252 -18.40 2.72 10.49
N LEU A 253 -17.22 3.04 11.06
CA LEU A 253 -16.45 2.09 11.86
C LEU A 253 -17.17 1.66 13.15
N ARG A 254 -17.99 2.55 13.75
CA ARG A 254 -18.75 2.26 14.98
C ARG A 254 -19.65 1.05 14.79
N TYR A 255 -20.32 0.98 13.65
CA TYR A 255 -21.34 -0.03 13.36
C TYR A 255 -20.84 -1.21 12.53
N LEU A 256 -19.58 -1.22 12.11
CA LEU A 256 -18.99 -2.35 11.38
C LEU A 256 -18.43 -3.39 12.36
N ASP A 257 -18.96 -4.61 12.42
CA ASP A 257 -18.29 -5.73 13.11
C ASP A 257 -17.64 -6.68 12.11
N ALA A 258 -16.36 -6.96 12.31
CA ALA A 258 -15.54 -7.79 11.41
C ALA A 258 -14.69 -8.74 12.25
N PRO A 259 -15.23 -9.88 12.73
CA PRO A 259 -14.54 -10.75 13.68
C PRO A 259 -13.24 -11.35 13.14
N ARG A 260 -13.11 -11.50 11.82
CA ARG A 260 -11.93 -12.09 11.15
C ARG A 260 -10.95 -11.06 10.58
N LEU A 261 -11.04 -9.80 11.00
CA LEU A 261 -10.21 -8.73 10.46
C LEU A 261 -8.72 -8.99 10.72
N LEU A 262 -7.91 -8.97 9.66
CA LEU A 262 -6.46 -9.17 9.65
C LEU A 262 -5.69 -7.92 9.18
N GLU A 263 -6.31 -7.05 8.39
CA GLU A 263 -5.73 -5.77 7.97
C GLU A 263 -6.72 -4.65 8.22
N ILE A 264 -6.22 -3.56 8.82
CA ILE A 264 -6.93 -2.29 8.86
C ILE A 264 -6.01 -1.16 8.44
N ARG A 265 -6.43 -0.39 7.44
CA ARG A 265 -5.70 0.76 6.90
C ARG A 265 -6.56 2.01 6.99
N LEU A 266 -6.15 2.94 7.86
CA LEU A 266 -6.84 4.22 8.04
C LEU A 266 -6.00 5.34 7.45
N ASN A 267 -6.53 5.98 6.41
CA ASN A 267 -5.96 7.18 5.79
C ASN A 267 -6.66 8.42 6.37
N ILE A 268 -6.02 9.07 7.34
CA ILE A 268 -6.63 10.06 8.22
C ILE A 268 -6.27 11.47 7.76
N PHE A 269 -7.27 12.26 7.40
CA PHE A 269 -7.14 13.65 6.92
C PHE A 269 -7.79 14.67 7.86
N ALA A 270 -8.49 14.19 8.90
CA ALA A 270 -9.28 15.00 9.81
C ALA A 270 -8.44 15.92 10.72
N GLU A 271 -9.10 16.95 11.26
CA GLU A 271 -8.53 17.77 12.34
C GLU A 271 -8.18 16.94 13.57
N TYR A 272 -7.36 17.49 14.47
CA TYR A 272 -6.84 16.74 15.62
C TYR A 272 -7.94 16.20 16.55
N ALA A 273 -8.96 17.02 16.87
CA ALA A 273 -10.07 16.60 17.74
C ALA A 273 -10.85 15.43 17.12
N MET A 274 -11.16 15.52 15.83
CA MET A 274 -11.86 14.49 15.07
C MET A 274 -11.01 13.22 14.92
N THR A 275 -9.71 13.36 14.70
CA THR A 275 -8.77 12.24 14.68
C THR A 275 -8.82 11.45 15.99
N PHE A 276 -8.85 12.14 17.14
CA PHE A 276 -8.91 11.47 18.43
C PHE A 276 -10.21 10.68 18.61
N VAL A 277 -11.35 11.28 18.30
CA VAL A 277 -12.67 10.62 18.39
C VAL A 277 -12.76 9.44 17.42
N GLY A 278 -12.37 9.64 16.16
CA GLY A 278 -12.36 8.58 15.15
C GLY A 278 -11.49 7.39 15.55
N MET A 279 -10.29 7.65 16.10
CA MET A 279 -9.42 6.60 16.61
C MET A 279 -9.97 5.90 17.85
N MET A 280 -10.68 6.61 18.74
CA MET A 280 -11.37 5.99 19.88
C MET A 280 -12.46 5.02 19.41
N ILE A 281 -13.19 5.38 18.36
CA ILE A 281 -14.21 4.50 17.75
C ILE A 281 -13.55 3.31 17.04
N ALA A 282 -12.49 3.56 16.26
CA ALA A 282 -11.75 2.53 15.54
C ALA A 282 -11.06 1.50 16.46
N ARG A 283 -10.83 1.84 17.74
CA ARG A 283 -10.09 1.01 18.71
C ARG A 283 -10.57 -0.44 18.75
N ARG A 284 -11.89 -0.68 18.72
CA ARG A 284 -12.45 -2.04 18.73
C ARG A 284 -11.96 -2.89 17.56
N LEU A 285 -11.83 -2.31 16.37
CA LEU A 285 -11.32 -3.01 15.19
C LEU A 285 -9.79 -3.17 15.24
N LEU A 286 -9.06 -2.20 15.80
CA LEU A 286 -7.62 -2.34 16.08
C LEU A 286 -7.36 -3.50 17.05
N ASP A 287 -8.13 -3.59 18.13
CA ASP A 287 -8.09 -4.69 19.10
C ASP A 287 -8.37 -6.02 18.42
N ARG A 288 -9.33 -6.06 17.49
CA ARG A 288 -9.64 -7.27 16.73
C ARG A 288 -8.47 -7.73 15.86
N VAL A 289 -7.83 -6.81 15.12
CA VAL A 289 -6.65 -7.12 14.29
C VAL A 289 -5.51 -7.63 15.16
N ALA A 290 -5.25 -7.00 16.30
CA ALA A 290 -4.22 -7.43 17.25
C ALA A 290 -4.54 -8.77 17.94
N ALA A 291 -5.81 -9.11 18.13
CA ALA A 291 -6.22 -10.40 18.69
C ALA A 291 -6.10 -11.56 17.67
N ASN A 292 -6.24 -11.26 16.38
CA ASN A 292 -6.23 -12.26 15.31
C ASN A 292 -4.83 -12.61 14.80
N GLN A 293 -3.79 -11.85 15.15
CA GLN A 293 -2.42 -12.12 14.72
C GLN A 293 -1.37 -11.47 15.63
N GLN A 294 -0.12 -11.96 15.54
CA GLN A 294 1.01 -11.35 16.22
C GLN A 294 1.53 -10.14 15.45
N LEU A 295 1.67 -9.00 16.12
CA LEU A 295 2.16 -7.74 15.55
C LEU A 295 3.61 -7.47 16.00
N ASP A 296 4.55 -8.27 15.50
CA ASP A 296 5.96 -8.23 15.89
C ASP A 296 6.79 -7.17 15.15
N THR A 297 6.30 -6.61 14.05
CA THR A 297 7.07 -5.70 13.20
C THR A 297 6.41 -4.34 13.18
N ALA A 298 7.15 -3.29 13.51
CA ALA A 298 6.69 -1.91 13.46
C ALA A 298 7.43 -1.12 12.38
N MET A 299 6.71 -0.19 11.73
CA MET A 299 7.30 0.83 10.86
C MET A 299 6.88 2.20 11.34
N PHE A 300 7.85 3.12 11.48
CA PHE A 300 7.60 4.51 11.88
C PHE A 300 8.22 5.48 10.87
N HIS A 301 7.36 6.19 10.14
CA HIS A 301 7.78 7.00 9.01
C HIS A 301 7.12 8.39 9.00
N SER A 302 7.90 9.42 8.69
CA SER A 302 7.41 10.79 8.53
C SER A 302 7.96 11.38 7.22
N PRO A 303 7.22 11.25 6.10
CA PRO A 303 7.66 11.73 4.79
C PRO A 303 7.56 13.26 4.67
N GLY A 304 6.76 13.90 5.52
CA GLY A 304 6.57 15.35 5.55
C GLY A 304 6.31 15.85 6.96
N ALA A 305 6.51 17.15 7.19
CA ALA A 305 6.41 17.76 8.52
C ALA A 305 5.02 17.65 9.16
N ARG A 306 3.98 17.44 8.34
CA ARG A 306 2.58 17.28 8.74
C ARG A 306 2.04 15.88 8.37
N GLN A 307 2.94 14.90 8.24
CA GLN A 307 2.57 13.54 7.87
C GLN A 307 3.26 12.53 8.79
N LEU A 308 2.49 11.52 9.19
CA LEU A 308 2.96 10.42 10.02
C LEU A 308 2.34 9.13 9.50
N TYR A 309 3.19 8.14 9.24
CA TYR A 309 2.79 6.80 8.87
C TYR A 309 3.32 5.87 9.94
N MET A 310 2.42 5.09 10.52
CA MET A 310 2.77 4.05 11.48
C MET A 310 2.15 2.75 11.01
N SER A 311 2.90 1.66 11.10
CA SER A 311 2.36 0.33 10.84
C SER A 311 2.83 -0.64 11.91
N LEU A 312 1.92 -1.51 12.35
CA LEU A 312 2.21 -2.69 13.17
C LEU A 312 1.77 -3.90 12.34
N MET A 313 2.69 -4.81 12.05
CA MET A 313 2.55 -5.84 11.02
C MET A 313 2.95 -7.20 11.58
N ALA A 314 2.40 -8.25 10.98
CA ALA A 314 2.86 -9.61 11.21
C ALA A 314 4.17 -9.89 10.42
N GLU A 315 5.07 -10.67 11.00
CA GLU A 315 6.32 -11.08 10.34
C GLU A 315 6.04 -11.73 8.97
N GLY A 316 6.81 -11.34 7.96
CA GLY A 316 6.68 -11.88 6.59
C GLY A 316 5.41 -11.47 5.84
N ALA A 317 4.48 -10.75 6.46
CA ALA A 317 3.22 -10.33 5.85
C ALA A 317 3.01 -8.81 6.00
N PRO A 318 3.76 -7.96 5.27
CA PRO A 318 3.75 -6.50 5.44
C PRO A 318 2.41 -5.82 5.11
N ARG A 319 1.47 -6.56 4.50
CA ARG A 319 0.10 -6.09 4.23
C ARG A 319 -0.87 -6.43 5.36
N ARG A 320 -0.53 -7.36 6.26
CA ARG A 320 -1.40 -7.73 7.38
C ARG A 320 -0.99 -6.96 8.62
N GLY A 321 -1.96 -6.35 9.28
CA GLY A 321 -1.72 -5.53 10.46
C GLY A 321 -2.53 -4.26 10.52
N ILE A 322 -2.05 -3.34 11.36
CA ILE A 322 -2.63 -2.02 11.58
C ILE A 322 -1.77 -1.00 10.83
N HIS A 323 -2.37 -0.28 9.88
CA HIS A 323 -1.72 0.74 9.08
C HIS A 323 -2.42 2.10 9.28
N LEU A 324 -1.72 3.05 9.88
CA LEU A 324 -2.25 4.38 10.14
C LEU A 324 -1.46 5.41 9.36
N ALA A 325 -2.12 6.13 8.46
CA ALA A 325 -1.54 7.17 7.63
C ALA A 325 -2.20 8.51 7.95
N PHE A 326 -1.55 9.31 8.79
CA PHE A 326 -2.02 10.64 9.14
C PHE A 326 -1.46 11.68 8.17
N LYS A 327 -2.34 12.42 7.52
CA LYS A 327 -2.02 13.45 6.54
C LYS A 327 -2.51 14.81 7.05
N LYS A 328 -1.75 15.88 6.75
CA LYS A 328 -2.05 17.28 7.12
C LYS A 328 -2.14 17.57 8.63
N VAL A 329 -1.54 16.74 9.50
CA VAL A 329 -1.56 16.88 10.96
C VAL A 329 -0.90 18.18 11.45
N GLU A 330 -1.61 19.01 12.20
CA GLU A 330 -1.09 20.23 12.82
C GLU A 330 -0.42 19.97 14.17
N HIS A 331 -1.01 19.10 14.98
CA HIS A 331 -0.57 18.83 16.36
C HIS A 331 0.15 17.47 16.48
N LEU A 332 1.20 17.26 15.69
CA LEU A 332 1.91 15.98 15.62
C LEU A 332 2.43 15.48 16.98
N LYS A 333 2.90 16.39 17.85
CA LYS A 333 3.32 16.07 19.22
C LYS A 333 2.19 15.45 20.05
N SER A 334 1.00 16.05 19.99
CA SER A 334 -0.18 15.58 20.71
C SER A 334 -0.67 14.26 20.13
N LEU A 335 -0.67 14.12 18.81
CA LEU A 335 -1.03 12.88 18.13
C LEU A 335 -0.16 11.70 18.56
N ILE A 336 1.17 11.86 18.55
CA ILE A 336 2.10 10.80 18.99
C ILE A 336 1.84 10.42 20.45
N SER A 337 1.54 11.41 21.30
CA SER A 337 1.18 11.15 22.70
C SER A 337 -0.09 10.31 22.81
N CYS A 338 -1.11 10.60 21.99
CA CYS A 338 -2.35 9.82 21.98
C CYS A 338 -2.18 8.42 21.41
N LEU A 339 -1.39 8.26 20.34
CA LEU A 339 -1.05 6.96 19.78
C LEU A 339 -0.40 6.07 20.82
N HIS A 340 0.55 6.60 21.59
CA HIS A 340 1.17 5.87 22.69
C HIS A 340 0.15 5.57 23.81
N SER A 341 -0.50 6.59 24.37
CA SER A 341 -1.27 6.45 25.61
C SER A 341 -2.62 5.77 25.46
N PHE A 342 -3.27 5.86 24.29
CA PHE A 342 -4.68 5.44 24.14
C PHE A 342 -4.93 4.38 23.07
N PHE A 343 -4.10 4.31 22.02
CA PHE A 343 -4.43 3.51 20.84
C PHE A 343 -3.50 2.31 20.65
N LEU A 344 -2.19 2.53 20.63
CA LEU A 344 -1.23 1.51 20.23
C LEU A 344 -0.37 0.99 21.37
N GLY A 345 -0.24 1.73 22.48
CA GLY A 345 0.69 1.40 23.58
C GLY A 345 0.63 -0.04 24.06
N GLN A 346 -0.57 -0.62 24.14
CA GLN A 346 -0.76 -2.02 24.56
C GLN A 346 -0.20 -3.06 23.58
N TYR A 347 -0.05 -2.72 22.29
CA TYR A 347 0.52 -3.61 21.28
C TYR A 347 2.03 -3.44 21.12
N LEU A 348 2.58 -2.27 21.47
CA LEU A 348 3.98 -1.93 21.22
C LEU A 348 4.96 -2.86 21.93
N GLY A 349 4.57 -3.41 23.08
CA GLY A 349 5.38 -4.37 23.82
C GLY A 349 5.63 -5.68 23.06
N ALA A 350 4.82 -6.05 22.06
CA ALA A 350 5.03 -7.26 21.26
C ALA A 350 6.04 -7.07 20.12
N VAL A 351 6.41 -5.82 19.81
CA VAL A 351 7.27 -5.49 18.67
C VAL A 351 8.71 -5.96 18.91
N CYS A 352 9.21 -6.78 17.99
CA CYS A 352 10.57 -7.32 17.95
C CYS A 352 11.42 -6.71 16.83
N ASN A 353 10.78 -6.24 15.75
CA ASN A 353 11.44 -5.66 14.58
C ASN A 353 10.94 -4.22 14.37
N LEU A 354 11.84 -3.24 14.29
CA LEU A 354 11.48 -1.84 14.03
C LEU A 354 12.19 -1.32 12.78
N ILE A 355 11.41 -0.76 11.85
CA ILE A 355 11.89 -0.14 10.62
C ILE A 355 11.65 1.36 10.68
N LEU A 356 12.72 2.14 10.52
CA LEU A 356 12.73 3.59 10.40
C LEU A 356 13.16 3.95 8.96
N PRO A 357 12.21 3.92 8.00
CA PRO A 357 12.55 4.15 6.60
C PRO A 357 12.90 5.61 6.33
N ASN A 358 13.43 5.87 5.16
CA ASN A 358 13.92 7.18 4.74
C ASN A 358 12.83 8.28 4.75
N GLY A 359 12.69 9.02 5.86
CA GLY A 359 11.70 10.10 6.04
C GLY A 359 12.27 11.50 5.96
N LYS A 360 11.72 12.38 5.11
CA LYS A 360 12.33 13.70 4.82
C LYS A 360 12.24 14.71 5.97
N ARG A 361 11.27 14.62 6.89
CA ARG A 361 10.95 15.74 7.83
C ARG A 361 10.34 15.30 9.17
N TYR A 362 11.13 14.63 10.02
CA TYR A 362 10.74 14.43 11.43
C TYR A 362 10.79 15.77 12.19
N VAL A 363 9.67 16.18 12.81
CA VAL A 363 9.57 17.46 13.53
C VAL A 363 10.27 17.35 14.89
N ASP A 364 11.26 18.20 15.16
CA ASP A 364 12.06 18.15 16.40
C ASP A 364 11.22 18.36 17.67
N GLY A 365 10.17 19.18 17.62
CA GLY A 365 9.28 19.46 18.76
C GLY A 365 8.52 18.24 19.32
N ALA A 366 8.52 17.11 18.60
CA ALA A 366 7.90 15.85 19.03
C ALA A 366 8.91 14.77 19.44
N ALA A 367 10.22 15.09 19.52
CA ALA A 367 11.27 14.10 19.80
C ALA A 367 11.00 13.29 21.08
N THR A 368 10.78 13.95 22.22
CA THR A 368 10.53 13.26 23.51
C THR A 368 9.35 12.29 23.42
N ARG A 369 8.25 12.68 22.75
CA ARG A 369 7.07 11.82 22.59
C ARG A 369 7.32 10.62 21.67
N ARG A 370 8.16 10.79 20.64
CA ARG A 370 8.62 9.65 19.82
C ARG A 370 9.44 8.67 20.64
N TYR A 371 10.34 9.16 21.49
CA TYR A 371 11.11 8.26 22.34
C TYR A 371 10.26 7.55 23.40
N GLU A 372 9.22 8.18 23.94
CA GLU A 372 8.26 7.48 24.81
C GLU A 372 7.55 6.35 24.06
N LEU A 373 7.18 6.55 22.79
CA LEU A 373 6.65 5.48 21.93
C LEU A 373 7.67 4.35 21.73
N PHE A 374 8.94 4.68 21.49
CA PHE A 374 10.02 3.69 21.34
C PHE A 374 10.39 2.98 22.64
N GLU A 375 10.27 3.65 23.79
CA GLU A 375 10.45 3.08 25.13
C GLU A 375 9.41 1.97 25.38
N ALA A 376 8.19 2.13 24.87
CA ALA A 376 7.14 1.10 24.93
C ALA A 376 7.42 -0.14 24.06
N MET A 377 8.29 -0.03 23.04
CA MET A 377 8.73 -1.14 22.21
C MET A 377 9.93 -1.87 22.83
N CYS A 378 9.80 -2.26 24.09
CA CYS A 378 10.93 -2.74 24.91
C CYS A 378 11.55 -4.05 24.38
N ASN A 379 10.81 -4.86 23.62
CA ASN A 379 11.23 -6.14 23.07
C ASN A 379 11.91 -6.07 21.70
N VAL A 380 12.14 -4.87 21.15
CA VAL A 380 12.84 -4.72 19.86
C VAL A 380 14.23 -5.33 19.93
N ARG A 381 14.50 -6.28 19.03
CA ARG A 381 15.77 -6.97 18.83
C ARG A 381 16.45 -6.57 17.53
N HIS A 382 15.67 -6.22 16.51
CA HIS A 382 16.17 -5.77 15.21
C HIS A 382 15.70 -4.35 14.93
N LEU A 383 16.65 -3.43 14.73
CA LEU A 383 16.38 -2.05 14.35
C LEU A 383 17.02 -1.76 13.00
N ARG A 384 16.21 -1.42 12.01
CA ARG A 384 16.65 -0.97 10.69
C ARG A 384 16.37 0.51 10.51
N ILE A 385 17.39 1.25 10.10
CA ILE A 385 17.34 2.70 9.89
C ILE A 385 17.83 3.00 8.50
N GLU A 386 17.01 3.70 7.72
CA GLU A 386 17.32 4.03 6.34
C GLU A 386 17.39 5.54 6.15
N GLY A 387 18.44 6.02 5.49
CA GLY A 387 18.53 7.40 5.04
C GLY A 387 18.33 8.42 6.15
N TRP A 388 17.29 9.23 6.01
CA TRP A 388 16.87 10.25 6.97
C TRP A 388 16.03 9.70 8.14
N GLY A 389 15.73 8.40 8.16
CA GLY A 389 15.09 7.71 9.28
C GLY A 389 15.85 7.87 10.61
N SER A 390 17.16 8.14 10.56
CA SER A 390 17.98 8.47 11.73
C SER A 390 17.49 9.72 12.47
N ASN A 391 16.77 10.63 11.82
CA ASN A 391 16.17 11.80 12.48
C ASN A 391 14.99 11.42 13.39
N ALA A 392 14.37 10.25 13.20
CA ALA A 392 13.36 9.74 14.13
C ALA A 392 13.97 9.51 15.53
N ILE A 393 15.24 9.08 15.56
CA ILE A 393 16.07 8.83 16.74
C ILE A 393 17.31 9.73 16.78
N ASN A 394 17.10 11.04 16.59
CA ASN A 394 18.17 12.04 16.50
C ASN A 394 19.11 12.18 17.72
N SER A 395 18.84 11.49 18.82
CA SER A 395 19.62 11.48 20.06
C SER A 395 20.29 10.13 20.30
N GLY A 396 20.15 9.17 19.37
CA GLY A 396 20.65 7.81 19.48
C GLY A 396 19.62 6.86 20.09
N LEU A 397 20.09 5.90 20.87
CA LEU A 397 19.29 4.86 21.54
C LEU A 397 18.96 5.20 23.00
N ASP A 398 19.07 6.48 23.37
CA ASP A 398 18.65 7.00 24.66
C ASP A 398 18.11 8.42 24.53
N TYR A 399 17.33 8.83 25.53
CA TYR A 399 16.77 10.16 25.58
C TYR A 399 16.57 10.62 27.03
N ARG A 400 16.20 11.88 27.20
CA ARG A 400 15.91 12.47 28.50
C ARG A 400 14.60 13.25 28.42
N ARG A 401 13.69 13.02 29.36
CA ARG A 401 12.46 13.82 29.43
C ARG A 401 12.78 15.24 29.87
N GLU A 402 11.91 16.17 29.51
CA GLU A 402 12.03 17.54 29.96
C GLU A 402 11.98 17.55 31.50
N LYS A 403 13.02 18.09 32.14
CA LYS A 403 13.25 18.14 33.61
C LYS A 403 13.87 16.89 34.26
N GLU A 404 14.04 15.78 33.55
CA GLU A 404 14.79 14.64 34.09
C GLU A 404 16.30 14.88 33.98
N LYS A 405 17.07 14.35 34.94
CA LYS A 405 18.54 14.36 34.90
C LYS A 405 19.11 13.11 34.24
N GLU A 406 18.42 11.99 34.41
CA GLU A 406 18.86 10.66 33.97
C GLU A 406 18.45 10.38 32.52
N TYR A 407 19.29 9.62 31.82
CA TYR A 407 18.99 9.12 30.48
C TYR A 407 18.17 7.84 30.57
N ARG A 408 17.16 7.72 29.70
CA ARG A 408 16.32 6.54 29.50
C ARG A 408 16.74 5.85 28.22
N ALA A 409 17.10 4.57 28.31
CA ALA A 409 17.40 3.77 27.13
C ALA A 409 16.11 3.36 26.40
N VAL A 410 16.17 3.29 25.08
CA VAL A 410 15.16 2.62 24.26
C VAL A 410 15.71 1.29 23.74
N PHE A 411 14.82 0.33 23.47
CA PHE A 411 15.16 -1.00 22.95
C PHE A 411 16.22 -1.72 23.81
N PRO A 412 15.96 -1.98 25.10
CA PRO A 412 16.93 -2.61 26.00
C PRO A 412 17.45 -3.96 25.50
N HIS A 413 16.65 -4.69 24.70
CA HIS A 413 16.98 -6.00 24.13
C HIS A 413 17.51 -5.95 22.69
N LEU A 414 17.92 -4.78 22.19
CA LEU A 414 18.42 -4.65 20.82
C LEU A 414 19.67 -5.52 20.59
N GLU A 415 19.61 -6.41 19.61
CA GLU A 415 20.68 -7.34 19.23
C GLU A 415 21.33 -6.96 17.89
N THR A 416 20.51 -6.48 16.95
CA THR A 416 20.93 -6.18 15.57
C THR A 416 20.54 -4.75 15.21
N LEU A 417 21.51 -3.98 14.71
CA LEU A 417 21.31 -2.63 14.17
C LEU A 417 21.75 -2.60 12.70
N GLU A 418 20.84 -2.19 11.82
CA GLU A 418 21.11 -1.98 10.39
C GLU A 418 21.00 -0.49 10.06
N LEU A 419 22.05 0.06 9.47
CA LEU A 419 22.14 1.45 9.03
C LEU A 419 22.36 1.47 7.52
N ASP A 420 21.30 1.71 6.74
CA ASP A 420 21.37 1.79 5.28
C ASP A 420 21.24 3.23 4.81
N SER A 421 22.19 3.71 4.02
CA SER A 421 22.17 5.06 3.46
C SER A 421 22.08 6.19 4.51
N VAL A 422 22.41 5.89 5.78
CA VAL A 422 22.28 6.83 6.90
C VAL A 422 23.32 7.94 6.81
N ARG A 423 22.90 9.17 7.09
CA ARG A 423 23.80 10.33 7.15
C ARG A 423 24.44 10.48 8.53
N PHE A 424 25.74 10.23 8.62
CA PHE A 424 26.46 10.25 9.89
C PHE A 424 26.73 11.69 10.38
N TRP A 425 27.09 12.59 9.46
CA TRP A 425 27.36 14.01 9.74
C TRP A 425 26.45 14.95 8.94
N GLN A 426 25.92 15.99 9.59
CA GLN A 426 25.22 17.08 8.91
C GLN A 426 26.23 18.05 8.28
N THR A 427 25.84 18.74 7.20
CA THR A 427 26.70 19.74 6.54
C THR A 427 27.04 20.83 7.56
N ASN A 428 28.34 21.04 7.84
CA ASN A 428 28.85 22.10 8.71
C ASN A 428 28.50 22.00 10.21
N ALA A 429 27.97 20.88 10.68
CA ALA A 429 27.65 20.70 12.10
C ALA A 429 28.77 19.96 12.84
N LYS A 430 29.14 20.46 14.03
CA LYS A 430 30.00 19.73 14.99
C LYS A 430 29.27 18.54 15.67
N LYS A 431 27.99 18.33 15.35
CA LYS A 431 27.14 17.26 15.86
C LYS A 431 26.60 16.48 14.66
N GLY A 432 26.61 15.16 14.79
CA GLY A 432 26.12 14.23 13.78
C GLY A 432 25.53 13.03 14.49
N PHE A 433 24.62 12.34 13.81
CA PHE A 433 23.92 11.17 14.32
C PHE A 433 24.89 10.15 14.93
N ILE A 434 26.06 9.94 14.32
CA ILE A 434 27.08 9.02 14.83
C ILE A 434 27.57 9.36 16.25
N LYS A 435 27.72 10.64 16.57
CA LYS A 435 28.17 11.08 17.89
C LYS A 435 27.12 10.80 18.96
N ASP A 436 25.86 11.07 18.63
CA ASP A 436 24.73 10.82 19.52
C ASP A 436 24.48 9.31 19.69
N LEU A 437 24.63 8.54 18.61
CA LEU A 437 24.60 7.08 18.66
C LEU A 437 25.71 6.50 19.56
N ILE A 438 26.98 6.89 19.37
CA ILE A 438 28.09 6.45 20.24
C ILE A 438 27.84 6.85 21.70
N LYS A 439 27.34 8.07 21.93
CA LYS A 439 27.01 8.54 23.28
C LYS A 439 25.93 7.66 23.91
N SER A 440 24.88 7.34 23.17
CA SER A 440 23.80 6.48 23.65
C SER A 440 24.27 5.07 24.00
N PHE A 441 25.18 4.47 23.20
CA PHE A 441 25.78 3.18 23.54
C PHE A 441 26.60 3.23 24.84
N LYS A 442 27.34 4.31 25.09
CA LYS A 442 28.10 4.47 26.34
C LYS A 442 27.20 4.61 27.56
N HIS A 443 26.04 5.23 27.41
CA HIS A 443 25.07 5.39 28.48
C HIS A 443 24.27 4.12 28.74
N ARG A 444 24.01 3.35 27.69
CA ARG A 444 23.27 2.09 27.76
C ARG A 444 24.16 1.07 28.46
N LYS A 445 23.80 0.65 29.67
CA LYS A 445 24.43 -0.50 30.38
C LYS A 445 24.06 -1.86 29.74
N ALA A 446 23.65 -1.86 28.47
CA ALA A 446 23.22 -3.07 27.77
C ALA A 446 24.42 -3.87 27.27
N GLN A 447 24.17 -5.12 26.92
CA GLN A 447 25.14 -5.95 26.23
C GLN A 447 25.51 -5.33 24.87
N PRO A 448 26.74 -5.56 24.38
CA PRO A 448 27.11 -5.24 23.01
C PRO A 448 26.09 -5.81 22.02
N LEU A 449 25.92 -5.15 20.87
CA LEU A 449 25.11 -5.69 19.79
C LEU A 449 25.76 -6.99 19.28
N LYS A 450 24.95 -7.98 18.92
CA LYS A 450 25.46 -9.17 18.21
C LYS A 450 25.92 -8.78 16.82
N GLN A 451 25.17 -7.90 16.15
CA GLN A 451 25.46 -7.48 14.79
C GLN A 451 25.16 -5.99 14.53
N LEU A 452 26.12 -5.33 13.88
CA LEU A 452 25.95 -4.01 13.29
C LEU A 452 26.23 -4.09 11.79
N THR A 453 25.23 -3.80 10.97
CA THR A 453 25.37 -3.70 9.51
C THR A 453 25.32 -2.24 9.09
N VAL A 454 26.29 -1.79 8.30
CA VAL A 454 26.32 -0.44 7.72
C VAL A 454 26.48 -0.56 6.20
N THR A 455 25.50 -0.05 5.46
CA THR A 455 25.52 -0.01 3.99
C THR A 455 25.31 1.41 3.49
N ASN A 456 25.97 1.78 2.40
CA ASN A 456 25.85 3.05 1.69
C ASN A 456 25.99 4.29 2.59
N ALA A 457 26.86 4.24 3.61
CA ALA A 457 26.95 5.31 4.59
C ALA A 457 27.23 6.68 3.94
N ILE A 458 26.41 7.67 4.29
CA ILE A 458 26.51 9.02 3.72
C ILE A 458 27.32 9.89 4.66
N ARG A 459 28.40 10.47 4.14
CA ARG A 459 29.34 11.32 4.88
C ARG A 459 29.82 10.63 6.14
N SER A 460 30.25 9.38 6.03
CA SER A 460 31.03 8.70 7.06
C SER A 460 32.52 8.96 6.83
N LYS A 461 33.33 8.66 7.84
CA LYS A 461 34.78 8.46 7.71
C LYS A 461 35.08 7.08 8.28
N GLU A 462 36.06 6.36 7.73
CA GLU A 462 36.54 5.08 8.30
C GLU A 462 36.78 5.13 9.83
N GLY A 463 37.36 6.23 10.32
CA GLY A 463 37.60 6.44 11.75
C GLY A 463 36.34 6.57 12.62
N ASP A 464 35.17 6.83 12.03
CA ASP A 464 33.90 6.84 12.75
C ASP A 464 33.31 5.44 12.92
N LEU A 465 33.47 4.58 11.91
CA LEU A 465 33.05 3.18 11.97
C LEU A 465 33.94 2.37 12.90
N SER A 466 35.24 2.68 12.93
CA SER A 466 36.18 2.10 13.90
C SER A 466 35.73 2.33 15.35
N LYS A 467 35.07 3.45 15.65
CA LYS A 467 34.53 3.72 17.00
C LYS A 467 33.32 2.85 17.34
N LEU A 468 32.54 2.43 16.33
CA LEU A 468 31.37 1.57 16.52
C LEU A 468 31.73 0.12 16.80
N GLN A 469 32.93 -0.32 16.40
CA GLN A 469 33.43 -1.68 16.64
C GLN A 469 33.43 -2.06 18.13
N ASN A 470 33.60 -1.08 19.02
CA ASN A 470 33.57 -1.31 20.47
C ASN A 470 32.18 -1.64 21.03
N PHE A 471 31.12 -1.51 20.22
CA PHE A 471 29.73 -1.68 20.66
C PHE A 471 29.01 -2.86 19.98
N ALA A 472 29.70 -3.61 19.11
CA ALA A 472 29.14 -4.77 18.42
C ALA A 472 30.16 -5.92 18.34
N GLU A 473 29.71 -7.15 18.51
CA GLU A 473 30.53 -8.37 18.35
C GLU A 473 30.94 -8.56 16.89
N LYS A 474 30.03 -8.28 15.96
CA LYS A 474 30.25 -8.34 14.51
C LYS A 474 29.84 -7.04 13.85
N ILE A 475 30.74 -6.48 13.03
CA ILE A 475 30.46 -5.34 12.16
C ILE A 475 30.57 -5.77 10.70
N ASN A 476 29.53 -5.50 9.91
CA ASN A 476 29.52 -5.67 8.46
C ASN A 476 29.42 -4.29 7.82
N TRP A 477 30.46 -3.87 7.10
CA TRP A 477 30.48 -2.62 6.35
C TRP A 477 30.85 -2.87 4.90
N ASP A 478 30.12 -2.25 3.97
CA ASP A 478 30.33 -2.38 2.53
C ASP A 478 31.51 -1.56 1.96
N GLY A 479 32.18 -0.76 2.78
CA GLY A 479 33.33 0.06 2.37
C GLY A 479 32.96 1.32 1.57
N VAL A 480 31.67 1.62 1.39
CA VAL A 480 31.23 2.74 0.54
C VAL A 480 31.22 4.04 1.36
N GLU A 481 32.04 5.01 0.95
CA GLU A 481 32.03 6.39 1.47
C GLU A 481 31.37 7.34 0.45
N SER A 482 30.09 7.66 0.65
CA SER A 482 29.39 8.61 -0.22
C SER A 482 29.53 10.04 0.31
N ALA A 483 30.12 10.95 -0.48
CA ALA A 483 30.25 12.37 -0.13
C ALA A 483 28.90 13.12 -0.03
N GLY A 484 27.79 12.47 -0.42
CA GLY A 484 26.45 13.04 -0.31
C GLY A 484 26.20 14.16 -1.33
N GLY A 485 26.54 13.92 -2.60
CA GLY A 485 26.03 14.72 -3.70
C GLY A 485 24.51 14.59 -3.78
N ASN A 486 23.81 15.70 -4.03
CA ASN A 486 22.35 15.73 -4.19
C ASN A 486 21.95 14.99 -5.48
N SER A 487 22.07 13.66 -5.54
CA SER A 487 21.42 12.86 -6.56
C SER A 487 19.98 12.64 -6.10
N SER A 488 19.10 13.58 -6.43
CA SER A 488 17.68 13.29 -6.56
C SER A 488 17.51 12.35 -7.76
N SER A 489 17.80 11.06 -7.59
CA SER A 489 17.19 10.08 -8.46
C SER A 489 15.71 10.06 -8.09
N ALA A 490 14.88 10.64 -8.95
CA ALA A 490 13.48 10.26 -9.03
C ALA A 490 13.45 8.74 -9.15
N ALA A 491 13.01 8.08 -8.08
CA ALA A 491 12.65 6.67 -8.14
C ALA A 491 11.15 6.63 -8.43
N VAL A 492 10.87 5.91 -9.52
CA VAL A 492 9.60 5.57 -10.15
C VAL A 492 8.58 5.03 -9.17
#